data_AF-A0A820AL71-F1
#
_entry.id   AF-A0A820AL71-F1
#
_cell.length_a   1.000
_cell.length_b   1.000
_cell.length_c   1.000
_cell.angle_alpha   90.00
_cell.angle_beta   90.00
_cell.angle_gamma   90.00
#
_symmetry.space_group_name_H-M   'P 1'
#
loop_
_entity.id
_entity.type
_entity.pdbx_description
1 polymer ?
#
loop_
_entity_poly.entity_id
_entity_poly.type
_entity_poly.pdbx_seq_one_letter_code
_entity_poly.pdbx_strand_id
1 'polypeptide(L)'
;MRAALNIQPRVIHEELYSVHGDQAPCLRTVERWFQRFREGQVELDDEARSGRPIAVTTPDNIEQVRLIIDDDSRVTIEEIQEQTGLTYGTTRRIIKDHLQLTKITARYIPKELTDFQRNERVRICKENLKMERGVYVMW
;
A
#
# COMPACT_ATOMS: atom_id res chain seq x y z
N MET A 1 -29.86 19.50 -10.52
CA MET A 1 -30.43 18.45 -9.64
C MET A 1 -31.76 18.93 -9.06
N ARG A 2 -32.73 18.04 -8.82
CA ARG A 2 -34.10 18.40 -8.36
C ARG A 2 -34.12 19.13 -7.00
N ALA A 3 -33.10 18.91 -6.17
CA ALA A 3 -32.88 19.66 -4.93
C ALA A 3 -32.64 21.16 -5.16
N ALA A 4 -31.97 21.52 -6.26
CA ALA A 4 -31.77 22.92 -6.65
C ALA A 4 -33.06 23.58 -7.21
N LEU A 5 -34.05 22.78 -7.59
CA LEU A 5 -35.37 23.23 -8.03
C LEU A 5 -36.37 23.35 -6.87
N ASN A 6 -35.91 23.19 -5.62
CA ASN A 6 -36.73 23.22 -4.40
C ASN A 6 -37.94 22.27 -4.42
N ILE A 7 -37.85 21.15 -5.15
CA ILE A 7 -38.87 20.11 -5.15
C ILE A 7 -38.84 19.41 -3.79
N GLN A 8 -39.99 19.30 -3.13
CA GLN A 8 -40.06 18.71 -1.79
C GLN A 8 -39.56 17.25 -1.78
N PRO A 9 -38.74 16.83 -0.78
CA PRO A 9 -38.19 15.47 -0.70
C PRO A 9 -39.25 14.37 -0.77
N ARG A 10 -40.44 14.65 -0.21
CA ARG A 10 -41.59 13.74 -0.25
C ARG A 10 -42.06 13.45 -1.67
N VAL A 11 -42.13 14.45 -2.53
CA VAL A 11 -42.53 14.29 -3.95
C VAL A 11 -41.48 13.48 -4.69
N ILE A 12 -40.20 13.72 -4.42
CA ILE A 12 -39.09 12.93 -5.00
C ILE A 12 -39.22 11.45 -4.59
N HIS A 13 -39.52 11.19 -3.32
CA HIS A 13 -39.74 9.83 -2.82
C HIS A 13 -40.96 9.15 -3.44
N GLU A 14 -42.10 9.85 -3.55
CA GLU A 14 -43.32 9.32 -4.18
C GLU A 14 -43.08 8.93 -5.65
N GLU A 15 -42.36 9.75 -6.40
CA GLU A 15 -41.97 9.43 -7.78
C GLU A 15 -40.99 8.24 -7.85
N LEU A 16 -39.97 8.20 -6.99
CA LEU A 16 -39.04 7.07 -6.91
C LEU A 16 -39.78 5.76 -6.57
N TYR A 17 -40.73 5.82 -5.64
CA TYR A 17 -41.56 4.68 -5.25
C TYR A 17 -42.48 4.25 -6.39
N SER A 18 -43.01 5.17 -7.19
CA SER A 18 -43.87 4.82 -8.34
C SER A 18 -43.13 3.99 -9.40
N VAL A 19 -41.81 4.16 -9.53
CA VAL A 19 -40.98 3.46 -10.52
C VAL A 19 -40.35 2.18 -9.94
N HIS A 20 -39.88 2.23 -8.69
CA HIS A 20 -39.06 1.16 -8.08
C HIS A 20 -39.78 0.35 -6.99
N GLY A 21 -40.97 0.77 -6.56
CA GLY A 21 -41.73 0.12 -5.51
C GLY A 21 -40.91 -0.09 -4.24
N ASP A 22 -40.92 -1.32 -3.72
CA ASP A 22 -40.22 -1.68 -2.48
C ASP A 22 -38.68 -1.63 -2.58
N GLN A 23 -38.12 -1.51 -3.79
CA GLN A 23 -36.68 -1.30 -3.98
C GLN A 23 -36.30 0.19 -3.94
N ALA A 24 -37.28 1.09 -3.82
CA ALA A 24 -37.00 2.52 -3.69
C ALA A 24 -36.33 2.84 -2.34
N PRO A 25 -35.42 3.84 -2.30
CA PRO A 25 -34.88 4.32 -1.05
C PRO A 25 -35.98 4.87 -0.15
N CYS A 26 -35.89 4.61 1.17
CA CYS A 26 -36.85 5.17 2.11
C CYS A 26 -36.77 6.70 2.17
N LEU A 27 -37.86 7.34 2.60
CA LEU A 27 -37.97 8.81 2.68
C LEU A 27 -36.79 9.47 3.40
N ARG A 28 -36.31 8.90 4.52
CA ARG A 28 -35.13 9.43 5.24
C ARG A 28 -33.87 9.47 4.39
N THR A 29 -33.66 8.46 3.55
CA THR A 29 -32.50 8.42 2.63
C THR A 29 -32.63 9.51 1.57
N VAL A 30 -33.84 9.72 1.04
CA VAL A 30 -34.13 10.80 0.08
C VAL A 30 -33.92 12.17 0.71
N GLU A 31 -34.38 12.40 1.94
CA GLU A 31 -34.16 13.65 2.69
C GLU A 31 -32.68 13.91 2.95
N ARG A 32 -31.92 12.89 3.34
CA ARG A 32 -30.47 12.99 3.55
C ARG A 32 -29.74 13.40 2.28
N TRP A 33 -30.04 12.76 1.15
CA TRP A 33 -29.47 13.12 -0.14
C TRP A 33 -29.93 14.49 -0.63
N PHE A 34 -31.18 14.86 -0.41
CA PHE A 34 -31.70 16.19 -0.72
C PHE A 34 -30.92 17.29 0.00
N GLN A 35 -30.62 17.10 1.29
CA GLN A 35 -29.81 18.04 2.07
C GLN A 35 -28.37 18.12 1.54
N ARG A 36 -27.72 16.98 1.26
CA ARG A 36 -26.37 16.94 0.67
C ARG A 36 -26.31 17.71 -0.66
N PHE A 37 -27.30 17.51 -1.53
CA PHE A 37 -27.37 18.22 -2.81
C PHE A 37 -27.64 19.73 -2.63
N ARG A 38 -28.39 20.15 -1.59
CA ARG A 38 -28.58 21.56 -1.22
C ARG A 38 -27.29 22.21 -0.72
N GLU A 39 -26.45 21.43 -0.03
CA GLU A 39 -25.14 21.86 0.46
C GLU A 39 -24.05 21.84 -0.63
N GLY A 40 -24.41 21.48 -1.88
CA GLY A 40 -23.50 21.47 -3.02
C GLY A 40 -22.66 20.19 -3.14
N GLN A 41 -22.90 19.18 -2.31
CA GLN A 41 -22.28 17.86 -2.48
C GLN A 41 -22.93 17.12 -3.63
N VAL A 42 -22.23 17.05 -4.76
CA VAL A 42 -22.71 16.40 -6.01
C VAL A 42 -22.10 15.01 -6.24
N GLU A 43 -21.13 14.62 -5.42
CA GLU A 43 -20.52 13.28 -5.48
C GLU A 43 -21.54 12.23 -5.04
N LEU A 44 -21.69 11.20 -5.86
CA LEU A 44 -22.62 10.09 -5.64
C LEU A 44 -21.93 8.87 -5.01
N ASP A 45 -20.60 8.85 -5.04
CA ASP A 45 -19.82 7.77 -4.47
C ASP A 45 -19.88 7.81 -2.94
N ASP A 46 -19.80 6.64 -2.33
CA ASP A 46 -19.68 6.54 -0.88
C ASP A 46 -18.37 7.19 -0.44
N GLU A 47 -18.44 8.02 0.60
CA GLU A 47 -17.27 8.50 1.30
C GLU A 47 -16.42 7.32 1.81
N ALA A 48 -15.11 7.57 1.96
CA ALA A 48 -14.21 6.59 2.53
C ALA A 48 -14.74 6.09 3.88
N ARG A 49 -15.21 4.84 3.91
CA ARG A 49 -15.73 4.23 5.13
C ARG A 49 -14.57 4.04 6.09
N SER A 50 -14.72 4.51 7.33
CA SER A 50 -13.82 4.13 8.42
C SER A 50 -13.94 2.61 8.61
N GLY A 51 -12.99 1.86 8.06
CA GLY A 51 -12.84 0.44 8.35
C GLY A 51 -12.49 0.23 9.83
N ARG A 52 -12.46 -1.02 10.28
CA ARG A 52 -11.97 -1.35 11.63
C ARG A 52 -10.53 -0.86 11.77
N PRO A 53 -10.20 0.06 12.69
CA PRO A 53 -8.82 0.38 13.00
C PRO A 53 -8.19 -0.87 13.59
N ILE A 54 -7.17 -1.42 12.92
CA ILE A 54 -6.41 -2.51 13.50
C ILE A 54 -5.40 -1.85 14.43
N ALA A 55 -5.81 -1.73 15.70
CA ALA A 55 -5.10 -1.05 16.79
C ALA A 55 -3.64 -1.50 17.02
N VAL A 56 -3.15 -2.48 16.24
CA VAL A 56 -1.83 -3.09 16.39
C VAL A 56 -0.83 -2.56 15.34
N THR A 57 -1.29 -1.92 14.25
CA THR A 57 -0.39 -1.30 13.27
C THR A 57 -0.10 0.15 13.64
N THR A 58 0.53 0.35 14.80
CA THR A 58 1.02 1.67 15.23
C THR A 58 2.30 2.06 14.49
N PRO A 59 2.63 3.36 14.37
CA PRO A 59 3.92 3.81 13.85
C PRO A 59 5.11 3.17 14.55
N ASP A 60 5.05 3.00 15.88
CA ASP A 60 6.10 2.36 16.67
C ASP A 60 6.33 0.91 16.26
N ASN A 61 5.25 0.13 16.09
CA ASN A 61 5.37 -1.27 15.66
C ASN A 61 5.89 -1.39 14.22
N ILE A 62 5.55 -0.44 13.35
CA ILE A 62 6.12 -0.38 11.99
C ILE A 62 7.63 -0.13 12.06
N GLU A 63 8.06 0.83 12.87
CA GLU A 63 9.47 1.16 13.05
C GLU A 63 10.26 0.02 13.69
N GLN A 64 9.71 -0.64 14.71
CA GLN A 64 10.34 -1.83 15.30
C GLN A 64 10.57 -2.94 14.28
N VAL A 65 9.54 -3.29 13.48
CA VAL A 65 9.69 -4.30 12.42
C VAL A 65 10.73 -3.88 11.39
N ARG A 66 10.78 -2.58 11.05
CA ARG A 66 11.78 -2.04 10.13
C ARG A 66 13.20 -2.22 10.67
N LEU A 67 13.44 -1.89 11.93
CA LEU A 67 14.77 -2.01 12.54
C LEU A 67 15.26 -3.46 12.58
N ILE A 68 14.37 -4.41 12.88
CA ILE A 68 14.72 -5.84 12.88
C ILE A 68 15.16 -6.31 11.48
N ILE A 69 14.45 -5.86 10.43
CA ILE A 69 14.78 -6.23 9.04
C ILE A 69 16.04 -5.52 8.53
N ASP A 70 16.26 -4.26 8.93
CA ASP A 70 17.45 -3.49 8.56
C ASP A 70 18.72 -4.08 9.22
N ASP A 71 18.59 -4.72 10.40
CA ASP A 71 19.67 -5.44 11.08
C ASP A 71 19.97 -6.80 10.39
N ASP A 72 18.95 -7.62 10.15
CA ASP A 72 19.08 -8.85 9.36
C ASP A 72 17.94 -9.04 8.33
N SER A 73 18.27 -8.81 7.07
CA SER A 73 17.39 -9.05 5.92
C SER A 73 16.91 -10.50 5.75
N ARG A 74 17.50 -11.48 6.46
CA ARG A 74 17.12 -12.91 6.39
C ARG A 74 16.16 -13.35 7.48
N VAL A 75 15.81 -12.45 8.41
CA VAL A 75 14.90 -12.74 9.51
C VAL A 75 13.54 -13.28 9.01
N THR A 76 13.02 -14.27 9.71
CA THR A 76 11.71 -14.88 9.44
C THR A 76 10.58 -14.08 10.06
N ILE A 77 9.35 -14.31 9.59
CA ILE A 77 8.18 -13.65 10.18
C ILE A 77 8.00 -14.12 11.63
N GLU A 78 8.24 -15.39 11.89
CA GLU A 78 8.17 -16.02 13.21
C GLU A 78 9.13 -15.34 14.20
N GLU A 79 10.39 -15.12 13.83
CA GLU A 79 11.37 -14.41 14.67
C GLU A 79 10.95 -12.95 14.93
N ILE A 80 10.41 -12.26 13.93
CA ILE A 80 9.87 -10.90 14.14
C ILE A 80 8.70 -10.93 15.12
N GLN A 81 7.81 -11.92 15.03
CA GLN A 81 6.69 -12.05 15.97
C GLN A 81 7.17 -12.30 17.40
N GLU A 82 8.18 -13.15 17.59
CA GLU A 82 8.76 -13.40 18.91
C GLU A 82 9.37 -12.13 19.52
N GLN A 83 10.03 -11.29 18.72
CA GLN A 83 10.64 -10.04 19.18
C GLN A 83 9.63 -8.92 19.44
N THR A 84 8.56 -8.84 18.64
CA THR A 84 7.61 -7.71 18.67
C THR A 84 6.29 -8.03 19.39
N GLY A 85 6.00 -9.31 19.66
CA GLY A 85 4.71 -9.77 20.17
C GLY A 85 3.55 -9.65 19.17
N LEU A 86 3.86 -9.31 17.90
CA LEU A 86 2.85 -9.12 16.87
C LEU A 86 2.30 -10.45 16.36
N THR A 87 1.06 -10.41 15.87
CA THR A 87 0.48 -11.56 15.17
C THR A 87 1.05 -11.67 13.74
N TYR A 88 1.16 -12.88 13.23
CA TYR A 88 1.63 -13.17 11.86
C TYR A 88 0.97 -12.27 10.81
N GLY A 89 -0.37 -12.13 10.89
CA GLY A 89 -1.13 -11.31 9.95
C GLY A 89 -0.79 -9.82 10.02
N THR A 90 -0.47 -9.31 11.22
CA THR A 90 -0.05 -7.92 11.40
C THR A 90 1.37 -7.73 10.89
N THR A 91 2.30 -8.61 11.27
CA THR A 91 3.70 -8.58 10.80
C THR A 91 3.78 -8.65 9.28
N ARG A 92 3.07 -9.60 8.65
CA ARG A 92 3.01 -9.73 7.19
C ARG A 92 2.45 -8.47 6.52
N ARG A 93 1.44 -7.83 7.13
CA ARG A 93 0.87 -6.58 6.62
C ARG A 93 1.86 -5.43 6.72
N ILE A 94 2.54 -5.29 7.84
CA ILE A 94 3.58 -4.27 8.03
C ILE A 94 4.66 -4.43 6.95
N ILE A 95 5.19 -5.64 6.78
CA ILE A 95 6.23 -5.92 5.77
C ILE A 95 5.75 -5.55 4.36
N LYS A 96 4.54 -6.00 3.97
CA LYS A 96 4.06 -5.89 2.59
C LYS A 96 3.46 -4.52 2.26
N ASP A 97 2.60 -3.99 3.12
CA ASP A 97 1.75 -2.84 2.81
C ASP A 97 2.36 -1.53 3.34
N HIS A 98 3.05 -1.58 4.48
CA HIS A 98 3.65 -0.38 5.11
C HIS A 98 5.12 -0.19 4.73
N LEU A 99 5.93 -1.25 4.76
CA LEU A 99 7.35 -1.21 4.38
C LEU A 99 7.57 -1.47 2.89
N GLN A 100 6.55 -1.98 2.18
CA GLN A 100 6.62 -2.30 0.74
C GLN A 100 7.74 -3.28 0.38
N LEU A 101 8.04 -4.22 1.28
CA LEU A 101 9.11 -5.20 1.11
C LEU A 101 8.56 -6.52 0.56
N THR A 102 9.40 -7.20 -0.21
CA THR A 102 9.12 -8.53 -0.75
C THR A 102 10.30 -9.46 -0.49
N LYS A 103 10.02 -10.72 -0.15
CA LYS A 103 11.05 -11.74 0.01
C LYS A 103 11.77 -11.99 -1.32
N ILE A 104 13.08 -11.83 -1.32
CA ILE A 104 13.97 -12.26 -2.41
C ILE A 104 14.73 -13.50 -1.94
N THR A 105 14.84 -14.51 -2.80
CA THR A 105 15.63 -15.69 -2.50
C THR A 105 17.13 -15.41 -2.66
N ALA A 106 17.94 -15.90 -1.73
CA ALA A 106 19.39 -15.80 -1.84
C ALA A 106 19.87 -16.52 -3.11
N ARG A 107 20.84 -15.92 -3.80
CA ARG A 107 21.49 -16.53 -4.97
C ARG A 107 22.67 -17.37 -4.52
N TYR A 108 22.86 -18.52 -5.14
CA TYR A 108 24.04 -19.36 -4.91
C TYR A 108 25.30 -18.63 -5.38
N ILE A 109 26.31 -18.58 -4.51
CA ILE A 109 27.63 -18.01 -4.80
C ILE A 109 28.64 -19.17 -4.74
N PRO A 110 29.30 -19.54 -5.85
CA PRO A 110 30.16 -20.73 -5.91
C PRO A 110 31.36 -20.73 -4.96
N LYS A 111 31.84 -19.55 -4.57
CA LYS A 111 33.04 -19.41 -3.71
C LYS A 111 32.97 -18.14 -2.89
N GLU A 112 33.27 -18.26 -1.60
CA GLU A 112 33.55 -17.12 -0.75
C GLU A 112 34.92 -16.53 -1.08
N LEU A 113 34.93 -15.24 -1.40
CA LEU A 113 36.14 -14.52 -1.80
C LEU A 113 36.77 -13.83 -0.60
N THR A 114 38.08 -14.01 -0.45
CA THR A 114 38.87 -13.18 0.48
C THR A 114 38.87 -11.73 0.02
N ASP A 115 39.16 -10.80 0.93
CA ASP A 115 39.24 -9.37 0.59
C ASP A 115 40.28 -9.11 -0.50
N PHE A 116 41.43 -9.80 -0.43
CA PHE A 116 42.45 -9.75 -1.47
C PHE A 116 41.90 -10.17 -2.85
N GLN A 117 41.20 -11.31 -2.92
CA GLN A 117 40.61 -11.80 -4.17
C GLN A 117 39.54 -10.84 -4.72
N ARG A 118 38.73 -10.23 -3.86
CA ARG A 118 37.75 -9.21 -4.27
C ARG A 118 38.43 -7.98 -4.87
N ASN A 119 39.44 -7.45 -4.18
CA ASN A 119 40.18 -6.28 -4.63
C ASN A 119 40.87 -6.53 -5.98
N GLU A 120 41.48 -7.71 -6.13
CA GLU A 120 42.17 -8.06 -7.36
C GLU A 120 41.23 -8.24 -8.54
N ARG A 121 40.06 -8.86 -8.32
CA ARG A 121 39.01 -8.93 -9.35
C ARG A 121 38.55 -7.54 -9.79
N VAL A 122 38.32 -6.62 -8.85
CA VAL A 122 37.93 -5.24 -9.17
C VAL A 122 39.03 -4.51 -9.95
N ARG A 123 40.30 -4.69 -9.58
CA ARG A 123 41.45 -4.12 -10.30
C ARG A 123 41.48 -4.58 -11.76
N ILE A 124 41.45 -5.90 -11.97
CA ILE A 124 41.49 -6.51 -13.31
C ILE A 124 40.29 -6.07 -14.15
N CYS A 125 39.08 -6.07 -13.59
CA CYS A 125 37.89 -5.60 -14.32
C CYS A 125 38.02 -4.12 -14.74
N LYS A 126 38.56 -3.25 -13.88
CA LYS A 126 38.81 -1.85 -14.23
C LYS A 126 39.85 -1.70 -15.34
N GLU A 127 40.89 -2.51 -15.34
CA GLU A 127 41.91 -2.52 -16.40
C GLU A 127 41.32 -2.98 -17.74
N ASN A 128 40.57 -4.09 -17.75
CA ASN A 128 39.91 -4.60 -18.94
C ASN A 128 38.93 -3.58 -19.54
N LEU A 129 38.11 -2.93 -18.70
CA LEU A 129 37.17 -1.89 -19.16
C LEU A 129 37.87 -0.68 -19.78
N LYS A 130 39.04 -0.29 -19.26
CA LYS A 130 39.85 0.79 -19.85
C LYS A 130 40.40 0.39 -21.21
N MET A 131 40.85 -0.86 -21.36
CA MET A 131 41.34 -1.38 -22.63
C MET A 131 40.21 -1.41 -23.67
N GLU A 132 39.03 -1.92 -23.34
CA GLU A 132 37.88 -1.94 -24.26
C GLU A 132 37.47 -0.54 -24.74
N ARG A 133 37.49 0.47 -23.85
CA ARG A 133 37.20 1.86 -24.24
C ARG A 133 38.31 2.49 -25.10
N GLY A 134 39.55 2.01 -24.98
CA GLY A 134 40.68 2.44 -25.81
C GLY A 134 40.65 1.87 -27.24
N VAL A 135 40.04 0.70 -27.43
CA VAL A 135 39.92 0.04 -28.75
C VAL A 135 38.93 0.78 -29.66
N TYR A 136 37.91 1.45 -29.11
CA TYR A 136 36.95 2.24 -29.90
C TYR A 136 37.45 3.63 -30.33
N VAL A 137 38.65 4.06 -29.92
CA VAL A 137 39.23 5.37 -30.31
C VAL A 137 40.34 5.23 -31.38
N MET A 138 40.59 4.01 -31.85
CA MET A 138 41.59 3.72 -32.91
C MET A 138 40.97 3.10 -34.17
N TRP A 139 39.69 3.39 -34.44
CA TRP A 139 39.04 3.19 -35.74
C TRP A 139 38.21 4.44 -36.08
#